data_AF-A0A3E5F4Y1-F1
#
_entry.id   AF-A0A3E5F4Y1-F1
#
_cell.length_a   1.000
_cell.length_b   1.000
_cell.length_c   1.000
_cell.angle_alpha   90.00
_cell.angle_beta   90.00
_cell.angle_gamma   90.00
#
_symmetry.space_group_name_H-M   'P 1'
#
loop_
_entity.id
_entity.type
_entity.pdbx_description
1 polymer ?
#
loop_
_entity_poly.entity_id
_entity_poly.type
_entity_poly.pdbx_seq_one_letter_code
_entity_poly.pdbx_strand_id
1 'polypeptide(L)'
;MITTSISITPYLAEYLRGKYNNGADEPFRIPDNTDLYHVIWTLMSRRHQNQSPIDDGNLTIILPERRIGKDPEIYNYLSPRAAKIIEMEIRRMFNRELHTAMDENDLNGHELNNLDIVHNFLCAYCIDSISEDALLKNFYRWRENIRKRKRRREYKKKLKNG
;
A
#
# COMPACT_ATOMS: atom_id res chain seq x y z
N MET A 1 1.07 -22.03 -11.15
CA MET A 1 1.15 -20.79 -10.35
C MET A 1 1.72 -19.71 -11.24
N ILE A 2 0.94 -18.69 -11.57
CA ILE A 2 1.37 -17.61 -12.47
C ILE A 2 1.76 -16.40 -11.64
N THR A 3 2.92 -15.82 -11.94
CA THR A 3 3.45 -14.63 -11.28
C THR A 3 3.58 -13.48 -12.28
N THR A 4 3.57 -12.25 -11.77
CA THR A 4 3.88 -11.05 -12.56
C THR A 4 4.67 -10.08 -11.71
N SER A 5 5.49 -9.26 -12.35
CA SER A 5 6.30 -8.23 -11.71
C SER A 5 5.79 -6.85 -12.08
N ILE A 6 5.72 -5.94 -11.11
CA ILE A 6 5.38 -4.53 -11.32
C ILE A 6 6.38 -3.62 -10.62
N SER A 7 6.62 -2.44 -11.19
CA SER A 7 7.44 -1.40 -10.57
C SER A 7 6.58 -0.44 -9.77
N ILE A 8 6.86 -0.31 -8.47
CA ILE A 8 6.21 0.63 -7.54
C ILE A 8 7.25 1.33 -6.67
N THR A 9 6.81 2.30 -5.84
CA THR A 9 7.71 2.94 -4.87
C THR A 9 8.39 1.89 -3.95
N PRO A 10 9.73 1.89 -3.80
CA PRO A 10 10.49 0.83 -3.13
C PRO A 10 9.97 0.41 -1.75
N TYR A 11 9.74 1.36 -0.84
CA TYR A 11 9.32 1.04 0.52
C TYR A 11 7.91 0.43 0.59
N LEU A 12 7.09 0.63 -0.44
CA LEU A 12 5.78 -0.03 -0.56
C LEU A 12 5.90 -1.47 -1.04
N ALA A 13 6.90 -1.79 -1.86
CA ALA A 13 7.22 -3.16 -2.23
C ALA A 13 7.77 -3.93 -1.03
N GLU A 14 8.71 -3.30 -0.29
CA GLU A 14 9.24 -3.83 0.98
C GLU A 14 8.13 -4.07 1.99
N TYR A 15 7.22 -3.10 2.18
CA TYR A 15 6.07 -3.25 3.06
C TYR A 15 5.23 -4.50 2.73
N LEU A 16 4.92 -4.74 1.45
CA LEU A 16 4.16 -5.94 1.08
C LEU A 16 4.93 -7.23 1.31
N ARG A 17 6.24 -7.25 1.00
CA ARG A 17 7.10 -8.41 1.32
C ARG A 17 7.15 -8.66 2.81
N GLY A 18 7.34 -7.64 3.64
CA GLY A 18 7.27 -7.74 5.09
C GLY A 18 5.94 -8.32 5.56
N LYS A 19 4.84 -7.80 5.01
CA LYS A 19 3.48 -8.18 5.41
C LYS A 19 3.08 -9.61 5.04
N TYR A 20 3.51 -10.10 3.89
CA TYR A 20 3.01 -11.37 3.33
C TYR A 20 4.08 -12.44 3.08
N ASN A 21 5.37 -12.09 3.21
CA ASN A 21 6.48 -12.99 2.94
C ASN A 21 7.66 -12.82 3.91
N ASN A 22 7.44 -12.24 5.10
CA ASN A 22 8.48 -11.99 6.10
C ASN A 22 9.74 -11.30 5.52
N GLY A 23 9.54 -10.38 4.58
CA GLY A 23 10.61 -9.60 3.95
C GLY A 23 11.37 -10.31 2.83
N ALA A 24 11.10 -11.59 2.58
CA ALA A 24 11.83 -12.36 1.58
C ALA A 24 11.41 -11.99 0.13
N ASP A 25 12.34 -12.08 -0.82
CA ASP A 25 12.17 -11.56 -2.19
C ASP A 25 11.51 -12.55 -3.16
N GLU A 26 10.96 -13.66 -2.65
CA GLU A 26 10.19 -14.60 -3.44
C GLU A 26 8.77 -14.09 -3.75
N PRO A 27 8.16 -14.56 -4.86
CA PRO A 27 6.76 -14.27 -5.13
C PRO A 27 5.84 -14.80 -4.03
N PHE A 28 4.96 -13.94 -3.53
CA PHE A 28 4.01 -14.29 -2.46
C PHE A 28 2.56 -14.15 -2.89
N ARG A 29 1.67 -14.81 -2.15
CA ARG A 29 0.22 -14.74 -2.36
C ARG A 29 -0.38 -13.65 -1.50
N ILE A 30 -1.17 -12.77 -2.10
CA ILE A 30 -2.00 -11.84 -1.37
C ILE A 30 -3.27 -12.59 -0.95
N PRO A 31 -3.66 -12.56 0.34
CA PRO A 31 -4.85 -13.27 0.82
C PRO A 31 -6.13 -12.79 0.12
N ASP A 32 -7.02 -13.73 -0.18
CA ASP A 32 -8.27 -13.50 -0.93
C ASP A 32 -9.33 -12.69 -0.17
N ASN A 33 -9.16 -12.57 1.14
CA ASN A 33 -9.98 -11.74 2.04
C ASN A 33 -9.54 -10.26 2.08
N THR A 34 -8.60 -9.84 1.23
CA THR A 34 -8.10 -8.46 1.19
C THR A 34 -8.64 -7.67 -0.01
N ASP A 35 -8.90 -6.38 0.18
CA ASP A 35 -9.23 -5.46 -0.92
C ASP A 35 -8.18 -5.50 -2.04
N LEU A 36 -6.90 -5.58 -1.67
CA LEU A 36 -5.78 -5.58 -2.61
C LEU A 36 -5.85 -6.78 -3.58
N TYR A 37 -6.18 -7.97 -3.08
CA TYR A 37 -6.41 -9.14 -3.93
C TYR A 37 -7.50 -8.87 -4.97
N HIS A 38 -8.62 -8.27 -4.56
CA HIS A 38 -9.73 -7.96 -5.47
C HIS A 38 -9.39 -6.86 -6.47
N VAL A 39 -8.61 -5.85 -6.06
CA VAL A 39 -8.11 -4.78 -6.94
C VAL A 39 -7.21 -5.36 -8.02
N ILE A 40 -6.23 -6.19 -7.65
CA ILE A 40 -5.32 -6.83 -8.61
C ILE A 40 -6.10 -7.70 -9.58
N TRP A 41 -7.00 -8.57 -9.08
CA TRP A 41 -7.84 -9.40 -9.93
C TRP A 41 -8.68 -8.59 -10.93
N THR A 42 -9.23 -7.46 -10.48
CA THR A 42 -10.01 -6.57 -11.35
C THR A 42 -9.15 -5.92 -12.43
N LEU A 43 -7.87 -5.66 -12.15
CA LEU A 43 -6.94 -5.00 -13.06
C LEU A 43 -6.19 -5.96 -14.00
N MET A 44 -6.15 -7.26 -13.70
CA MET A 44 -5.61 -8.29 -14.60
C MET A 44 -6.23 -8.19 -16.00
N SER A 45 -5.40 -8.14 -17.04
CA SER A 45 -5.85 -8.13 -18.43
C SER A 45 -5.08 -9.14 -19.28
N ARG A 46 -5.56 -9.39 -20.49
CA ARG A 46 -4.79 -10.15 -21.49
C ARG A 46 -3.60 -9.31 -21.94
N ARG A 47 -2.45 -9.96 -22.14
CA ARG A 47 -1.28 -9.32 -22.74
C ARG A 47 -1.57 -9.02 -24.21
N HIS A 48 -1.26 -7.81 -24.67
CA HIS A 48 -1.36 -7.47 -26.09
C HIS A 48 -0.15 -8.04 -26.85
N GLN A 49 -0.33 -8.39 -28.13
CA GLN A 49 0.73 -8.99 -28.97
C GLN A 49 2.01 -8.15 -29.07
N ASN A 50 1.87 -6.82 -28.92
CA ASN A 50 2.98 -5.87 -29.06
C ASN A 50 3.72 -5.58 -27.73
N GLN A 51 3.34 -6.24 -26.63
CA GLN A 51 3.96 -6.03 -25.33
C GLN A 51 5.04 -7.09 -25.06
N SER A 52 6.10 -6.68 -24.34
CA SER A 52 7.15 -7.60 -23.87
C SER A 52 6.51 -8.83 -23.19
N PRO A 53 6.98 -10.06 -23.45
CA PRO A 53 6.51 -11.24 -22.75
C PRO A 53 7.03 -11.32 -21.31
N ILE A 54 8.10 -10.59 -21.00
CA ILE A 54 8.75 -10.53 -19.69
C ILE A 54 8.27 -9.28 -18.97
N ASP A 55 7.74 -9.47 -17.76
CA ASP A 55 7.44 -8.38 -16.83
C ASP A 55 8.67 -8.08 -15.96
N ASP A 56 8.93 -6.81 -15.73
CA ASP A 56 10.04 -6.32 -14.89
C ASP A 56 9.49 -5.44 -13.76
N GLY A 57 10.18 -5.42 -12.63
CA GLY A 57 9.84 -4.56 -11.50
C GLY A 57 10.33 -5.08 -10.16
N ASN A 58 10.19 -4.23 -9.14
CA ASN A 58 10.68 -4.45 -7.78
C ASN A 58 9.68 -5.16 -6.85
N LEU A 59 8.54 -5.61 -7.38
CA LEU A 59 7.52 -6.36 -6.67
C LEU A 59 7.00 -7.48 -7.56
N THR A 60 7.31 -8.73 -7.19
CA THR A 60 6.76 -9.91 -7.86
C THR A 60 5.69 -10.55 -6.98
N ILE A 61 4.50 -10.76 -7.56
CA ILE A 61 3.35 -11.34 -6.85
C ILE A 61 2.81 -12.55 -7.60
N ILE A 62 2.23 -13.48 -6.85
CA ILE A 62 1.42 -14.55 -7.41
C ILE A 62 0.06 -13.97 -7.75
N LEU A 63 -0.37 -14.13 -9.00
CA LEU A 63 -1.62 -13.55 -9.46
C LEU A 63 -2.83 -14.17 -8.77
N PRO A 64 -3.85 -13.36 -8.42
CA PRO A 64 -5.14 -13.83 -7.93
C PRO A 64 -5.78 -14.86 -8.85
N GLU A 65 -6.08 -16.05 -8.32
CA GLU A 65 -6.81 -17.10 -9.02
C GLU A 65 -8.17 -17.32 -8.37
N ARG A 66 -9.24 -17.38 -9.17
CA ARG A 66 -10.61 -17.65 -8.72
C ARG A 66 -11.21 -18.79 -9.52
N ARG A 67 -12.16 -19.52 -8.92
CA ARG A 67 -12.87 -20.62 -9.58
C ARG A 67 -13.59 -20.21 -10.87
N ILE A 68 -14.07 -18.97 -10.95
CA ILE A 68 -14.78 -18.44 -12.11
C ILE A 68 -14.23 -17.05 -12.43
N GLY A 69 -14.04 -16.76 -13.72
CA GLY A 69 -13.69 -15.44 -14.22
C GLY A 69 -12.34 -15.42 -14.93
N LYS A 70 -11.43 -14.56 -14.50
CA LYS A 70 -10.13 -14.39 -15.14
C LYS A 70 -9.16 -15.49 -14.71
N ASP A 71 -8.83 -16.36 -15.65
CA ASP A 71 -7.77 -17.35 -15.53
C ASP A 71 -6.39 -16.65 -15.58
N PRO A 72 -5.52 -16.80 -14.55
CA PRO A 72 -4.18 -16.25 -14.56
C PRO A 72 -3.31 -16.72 -15.74
N GLU A 73 -3.56 -17.87 -16.38
CA GLU A 73 -2.80 -18.27 -17.56
C GLU A 73 -3.05 -17.35 -18.77
N ILE A 74 -4.26 -16.76 -18.83
CA ILE A 74 -4.71 -15.91 -19.94
C ILE A 74 -4.63 -14.42 -19.58
N TYR A 75 -4.97 -14.07 -18.34
CA TYR A 75 -5.06 -12.70 -17.82
C TYR A 75 -3.86 -12.38 -16.91
N ASN A 76 -2.65 -12.59 -17.42
CA ASN A 76 -1.39 -12.46 -16.67
C ASN A 76 -0.72 -11.09 -16.76
N TYR A 77 -1.39 -10.08 -17.31
CA TYR A 77 -0.77 -8.78 -17.55
C TYR A 77 -1.35 -7.69 -16.64
N LEU A 78 -0.47 -6.92 -16.01
CA LEU A 78 -0.80 -5.69 -15.29
C LEU A 78 -0.15 -4.51 -16.01
N SER A 79 -0.96 -3.68 -16.65
CA SER A 79 -0.47 -2.48 -17.34
C SER A 79 0.23 -1.49 -16.39
N PRO A 80 1.06 -0.55 -16.90
CA PRO A 80 1.62 0.52 -16.08
C PRO A 80 0.55 1.36 -15.35
N ARG A 81 -0.65 1.48 -15.92
CA ARG A 81 -1.79 2.13 -15.24
C ARG A 81 -2.31 1.28 -14.09
N ALA A 82 -2.42 -0.04 -14.28
CA ALA A 82 -2.80 -0.97 -13.22
C ALA A 82 -1.80 -0.92 -12.06
N ALA A 83 -0.50 -0.95 -12.36
CA ALA A 83 0.56 -0.83 -11.35
C ALA A 83 0.40 0.44 -10.49
N LYS A 84 0.08 1.60 -11.10
CA LYS A 84 -0.20 2.84 -10.35
C LYS A 84 -1.41 2.74 -9.43
N ILE A 85 -2.49 2.10 -9.87
CA ILE A 85 -3.70 1.91 -9.04
C ILE A 85 -3.40 0.96 -7.88
N ILE A 86 -2.67 -0.12 -8.14
CA ILE A 86 -2.20 -1.07 -7.12
C ILE A 86 -1.32 -0.35 -6.10
N GLU A 87 -0.36 0.46 -6.55
CA GLU A 87 0.49 1.26 -5.67
C GLU A 87 -0.32 2.20 -4.77
N MET A 88 -1.34 2.87 -5.31
CA MET A 88 -2.22 3.74 -4.52
C MET A 88 -2.94 2.97 -3.41
N GLU A 89 -3.38 1.75 -3.70
CA GLU A 89 -4.04 0.87 -2.74
C GLU A 89 -3.07 0.39 -1.66
N ILE A 90 -1.86 -0.03 -2.04
CA ILE A 90 -0.80 -0.42 -1.09
C ILE A 90 -0.44 0.76 -0.19
N ARG A 91 -0.30 1.97 -0.75
CA ARG A 91 -0.02 3.19 0.01
C ARG A 91 -1.14 3.53 0.99
N ARG A 92 -2.39 3.26 0.63
CA ARG A 92 -3.56 3.43 1.52
C ARG A 92 -3.47 2.47 2.70
N MET A 93 -3.15 1.20 2.45
CA MET A 93 -2.95 0.18 3.49
C MET A 93 -1.80 0.55 4.44
N PHE A 94 -0.62 0.85 3.87
CA PHE A 94 0.57 1.28 4.61
C PHE A 94 0.27 2.46 5.55
N ASN A 95 -0.33 3.53 5.01
CA ASN A 95 -0.64 4.72 5.80
C ASN A 95 -1.67 4.42 6.88
N ARG A 96 -2.67 3.56 6.62
CA ARG A 96 -3.68 3.20 7.62
C ARG A 96 -3.03 2.53 8.83
N GLU A 97 -2.13 1.58 8.59
CA GLU A 97 -1.47 0.83 9.66
C GLU A 97 -0.47 1.72 10.43
N LEU A 98 0.35 2.50 9.72
CA LEU A 98 1.27 3.43 10.37
C LEU A 98 0.51 4.46 11.22
N HIS A 99 -0.56 5.05 10.69
CA HIS A 99 -1.34 6.03 11.45
C HIS A 99 -2.02 5.40 12.66
N THR A 100 -2.45 4.14 12.57
CA THR A 100 -3.04 3.42 13.70
C THR A 100 -2.01 3.22 14.81
N ALA A 101 -0.79 2.79 14.47
CA ALA A 101 0.31 2.67 15.45
C ALA A 101 0.65 4.01 16.12
N MET A 102 0.64 5.11 15.36
CA MET A 102 0.88 6.45 15.88
C MET A 102 -0.26 6.94 16.78
N ASP A 103 -1.52 6.70 16.39
CA ASP A 103 -2.70 7.10 17.16
C ASP A 103 -2.83 6.27 18.46
N GLU A 104 -2.44 5.00 18.45
CA GLU A 104 -2.36 4.16 19.66
C GLU A 104 -1.35 4.71 20.67
N ASN A 105 -0.18 5.14 20.21
CA ASN A 105 0.81 5.80 21.08
C ASN A 105 0.27 7.11 21.68
N ASP A 106 -0.43 7.92 20.88
CA ASP A 106 -1.09 9.14 21.36
C ASP A 106 -2.15 8.83 22.44
N LEU A 107 -2.92 7.75 22.28
CA LEU A 107 -3.96 7.34 23.25
C LEU A 107 -3.38 6.78 24.56
N ASN A 108 -2.23 6.11 24.49
CA ASN A 108 -1.54 5.57 25.65
C ASN A 108 -0.71 6.63 26.40
N GLY A 109 -0.76 7.90 25.98
CA GLY A 109 -0.08 8.99 26.67
C GLY A 109 1.38 9.18 26.25
N HIS A 110 1.74 8.78 25.03
CA HIS A 110 3.09 8.88 24.47
C HIS A 110 4.15 8.09 25.24
N GLU A 111 3.86 6.81 25.51
CA GLU A 111 4.81 5.91 26.17
C GLU A 111 6.12 5.77 25.38
N LEU A 112 6.06 5.86 24.05
CA LEU A 112 7.23 5.84 23.17
C LEU A 112 7.37 7.15 22.40
N ASN A 113 8.61 7.48 22.00
CA ASN A 113 8.83 8.55 21.05
C ASN A 113 8.23 8.16 19.71
N ASN A 114 7.60 9.11 19.03
CA ASN A 114 7.06 8.92 17.69
C ASN A 114 8.10 8.45 16.67
N LEU A 115 9.38 8.83 16.85
CA LEU A 115 10.46 8.28 16.02
C LEU A 115 10.65 6.78 16.25
N ASP A 116 10.58 6.32 17.51
CA ASP A 116 10.71 4.90 17.88
C ASP A 116 9.52 4.08 17.36
N ILE A 117 8.31 4.63 17.38
CA ILE A 117 7.13 3.99 16.78
C ILE A 117 7.34 3.77 15.28
N VAL A 118 7.83 4.78 14.56
CA VAL A 118 8.11 4.67 13.13
C VAL A 118 9.24 3.66 12.88
N HIS A 119 10.30 3.69 13.69
CA HIS A 119 11.40 2.73 13.59
C HIS A 119 10.91 1.28 13.78
N ASN A 120 10.18 1.03 14.86
CA ASN A 120 9.58 -0.28 15.14
C ASN A 120 8.67 -0.76 14.00
N PHE A 121 7.90 0.16 13.41
CA PHE A 121 7.05 -0.13 12.26
C PHE A 121 7.87 -0.54 11.02
N LEU A 122 8.96 0.18 10.72
CA LEU A 122 9.85 -0.18 9.61
C LEU A 122 10.51 -1.54 9.84
N CYS A 123 11.01 -1.81 11.05
CA CYS A 123 11.61 -3.09 11.41
C CYS A 123 10.62 -4.24 11.32
N ALA A 124 9.38 -4.05 11.79
CA ALA A 124 8.33 -5.07 11.76
C ALA A 124 7.98 -5.53 10.33
N TYR A 125 8.21 -4.68 9.33
CA TYR A 125 7.96 -4.97 7.92
C TYR A 125 9.23 -5.09 7.07
N CYS A 126 10.41 -5.11 7.68
CA CYS A 126 11.71 -5.17 6.98
C CYS A 126 11.84 -4.11 5.87
N ILE A 127 11.55 -2.85 6.20
CA ILE A 127 11.58 -1.72 5.27
C ILE A 127 12.83 -0.88 5.51
N ASP A 128 13.65 -0.72 4.46
CA ASP A 128 14.96 -0.03 4.53
C ASP A 128 15.06 1.14 3.54
N SER A 129 14.18 1.20 2.54
CA SER A 129 14.27 2.19 1.45
C SER A 129 13.66 3.57 1.74
N ILE A 130 13.23 3.82 2.98
CA ILE A 130 12.75 5.13 3.44
C ILE A 130 13.18 5.37 4.90
N SER A 131 13.58 6.62 5.20
CA SER A 131 13.94 6.98 6.58
C SER A 131 12.72 7.26 7.46
N GLU A 132 12.89 7.04 8.75
CA GLU A 132 11.93 7.33 9.81
C GLU A 132 11.50 8.80 9.76
N ASP A 133 12.47 9.71 9.62
CA ASP A 133 12.23 11.15 9.49
C ASP A 133 11.33 11.50 8.31
N ALA A 134 11.49 10.82 7.18
CA ALA A 134 10.67 11.07 6.00
C ALA A 134 9.22 10.66 6.24
N LEU A 135 8.99 9.51 6.88
CA LEU A 135 7.67 9.03 7.25
C LEU A 135 7.02 9.92 8.32
N LEU A 136 7.77 10.31 9.34
CA LEU A 136 7.26 11.15 10.42
C LEU A 136 6.86 12.53 9.91
N LYS A 137 7.65 13.13 9.02
CA LYS A 137 7.30 14.38 8.32
C LYS A 137 6.03 14.22 7.48
N ASN A 138 5.87 13.09 6.78
CA ASN A 138 4.67 12.79 6.01
C ASN A 138 3.42 12.71 6.90
N PHE A 139 3.52 11.97 8.00
CA PHE A 139 2.47 11.81 9.00
C PHE A 139 2.00 13.16 9.56
N TYR A 140 2.91 14.02 10.00
CA TYR A 140 2.54 15.33 10.53
C TYR A 140 1.92 16.25 9.48
N ARG A 141 2.39 16.20 8.23
CA ARG A 141 1.75 16.91 7.10
C ARG A 141 0.32 16.44 6.88
N TRP A 142 0.08 15.13 6.91
CA TRP A 142 -1.26 14.56 6.81
C TRP A 142 -2.16 14.99 7.97
N ARG A 143 -1.66 14.91 9.21
CA ARG A 143 -2.40 15.29 10.43
C ARG A 143 -2.83 16.75 10.40
N GLU A 144 -1.93 17.66 9.99
CA GLU A 144 -2.26 19.08 9.84
C GLU A 144 -3.28 19.32 8.72
N ASN A 145 -3.20 18.59 7.61
CA ASN A 145 -4.19 18.68 6.53
C ASN A 145 -5.59 18.23 7.00
N ILE A 146 -5.68 17.20 7.85
CA ILE A 146 -6.95 16.79 8.47
C ILE A 146 -7.50 17.91 9.35
N ARG A 147 -6.69 18.49 10.22
CA ARG A 147 -7.09 19.61 11.10
C ARG A 147 -7.60 20.81 10.28
N LYS A 148 -6.90 21.19 9.22
CA LYS A 148 -7.32 22.25 8.28
C LYS A 148 -8.66 21.92 7.61
N ARG A 149 -8.87 20.68 7.15
CA ARG A 149 -10.14 20.24 6.56
C ARG A 149 -11.30 20.32 7.57
N LYS A 150 -11.08 19.90 8.82
CA LYS A 150 -12.07 19.97 9.90
C LYS A 150 -12.48 21.42 10.18
N ARG A 151 -11.52 22.33 10.39
CA ARG A 151 -11.77 23.77 10.57
C ARG A 151 -12.58 24.39 9.43
N ARG A 152 -12.23 24.07 8.18
CA ARG A 152 -12.96 24.55 6.99
C ARG A 152 -14.41 24.06 6.96
N ARG A 153 -14.67 22.81 7.37
CA ARG A 153 -16.02 22.24 7.45
C ARG A 153 -16.86 22.93 8.53
N GLU A 154 -16.28 23.15 9.70
CA GLU A 154 -16.93 23.86 10.81
C GLU A 154 -17.29 25.30 10.42
N TYR A 155 -16.35 26.02 9.79
CA TYR A 155 -16.60 27.36 9.28
C TYR A 155 -17.74 27.41 8.26
N LYS A 156 -17.75 26.49 7.27
CA LYS A 156 -18.84 26.38 6.29
C LYS A 156 -20.19 26.04 6.93
N LYS A 157 -20.20 25.27 8.03
CA LYS A 157 -21.44 24.97 8.76
C LYS A 157 -21.99 26.21 9.46
N LYS A 158 -21.13 27.02 10.09
CA LYS A 158 -21.52 28.30 10.71
C LYS A 158 -22.12 29.27 9.69
N LEU A 159 -21.50 29.41 8.52
CA LEU A 159 -22.00 30.28 7.43
C LEU A 159 -23.36 29.85 6.84
N LYS A 160 -23.75 28.57 6.96
CA LYS A 160 -25.05 28.08 6.47
C LYS A 160 -26.17 28.22 7.50
N ASN A 161 -25.81 28.42 8.77
CA ASN A 161 -26.73 28.40 9.90
C ASN A 161 -26.95 29.79 10.51
N GLY A 162 -26.32 30.84 9.97
CA GLY A 162 -26.54 32.24 10.32
C GLY A 162 -26.93 33.00 9.08
#